data_AF-A0AAJ0CSZ0-F1
#
_entry.id   AF-A0AAJ0CSZ0-F1
#
_cell.length_a   1.000
_cell.length_b   1.000
_cell.length_c   1.000
_cell.angle_alpha   90.00
_cell.angle_beta   90.00
_cell.angle_gamma   90.00
#
_symmetry.space_group_name_H-M   'P 1'
#
loop_
_entity.id
_entity.type
_entity.pdbx_description
1 polymer ?
#
loop_
_entity_poly.entity_id
_entity_poly.type
_entity_poly.pdbx_seq_one_letter_code
_entity_poly.pdbx_strand_id
1 'polypeptide(L)'
;MDGCILMRRYQEERERWLLVTSIVDKHVETQTADTTAHILSAYIRLSGWLATIQIQRDGLQMDWNIFANGSWNKDDGHYLALDSDVPTDQVHALAVIVDKAESQPPAAVFLLLQPTGVAKGQFYRIGTLYATLESLGIEGRDYNALGKLKNEPWLQFESKNELGVYTLVIY
;
A
#
# COMPACT_ATOMS: atom_id res chain seq x y z
N MET A 1 30.68 -16.37 5.95
CA MET A 1 30.59 -15.07 6.65
C MET A 1 29.12 -14.90 6.97
N ASP A 2 28.72 -15.44 8.11
CA ASP A 2 27.33 -15.58 8.50
C ASP A 2 26.85 -14.23 9.01
N GLY A 3 25.97 -13.61 8.21
CA GLY A 3 25.39 -12.32 8.47
C GLY A 3 24.51 -12.37 9.70
N CYS A 4 25.10 -12.11 10.85
CA CYS A 4 24.41 -11.67 12.04
C CYS A 4 23.84 -10.26 11.74
N ILE A 5 22.81 -10.20 10.89
CA ILE A 5 21.92 -9.04 10.84
C ILE A 5 21.24 -9.03 12.20
N LEU A 6 21.84 -8.23 13.07
CA LEU A 6 21.42 -7.81 14.40
C LEU A 6 19.94 -8.15 14.69
N MET A 7 19.70 -9.28 15.38
CA MET A 7 18.38 -9.64 15.91
C MET A 7 17.73 -8.48 16.69
N ARG A 8 18.56 -7.61 17.29
CA ARG A 8 18.15 -6.38 17.98
C ARG A 8 17.51 -5.35 17.04
N ARG A 9 18.08 -5.13 15.85
CA ARG A 9 17.54 -4.20 14.85
C ARG A 9 16.23 -4.74 14.26
N TYR A 10 16.14 -6.05 14.04
CA TYR A 10 14.90 -6.71 13.62
C TYR A 10 13.78 -6.62 14.68
N GLN A 11 14.11 -6.76 15.96
CA GLN A 11 13.15 -6.60 17.06
C GLN A 11 12.71 -5.14 17.21
N GLU A 12 13.64 -4.18 17.19
CA GLU A 12 13.35 -2.75 17.23
C GLU A 12 12.50 -2.30 16.03
N GLU A 13 12.79 -2.82 14.83
CA GLU A 13 11.97 -2.60 13.64
C GLU A 13 10.57 -3.23 13.78
N ARG A 14 10.47 -4.45 14.32
CA ARG A 14 9.18 -5.12 14.54
C ARG A 14 8.32 -4.40 15.59
N GLU A 15 8.93 -3.75 16.57
CA GLU A 15 8.22 -2.91 17.54
C GLU A 15 7.82 -1.54 16.97
N ARG A 16 8.62 -1.00 16.05
CA ARG A 16 8.36 0.27 15.34
C ARG A 16 7.18 0.17 14.38
N TRP A 17 7.17 -0.84 13.51
CA TRP A 17 6.14 -0.97 12.47
C TRP A 17 4.90 -1.68 13.01
N LEU A 18 3.73 -1.08 12.82
CA LEU A 18 2.44 -1.72 13.11
C LEU A 18 1.77 -2.15 11.81
N LEU A 19 1.47 -3.44 11.68
CA LEU A 19 0.66 -3.96 10.59
C LEU A 19 -0.79 -3.48 10.75
N VAL A 20 -1.31 -2.82 9.72
CA VAL A 20 -2.68 -2.26 9.67
C VAL A 20 -3.55 -2.90 8.57
N THR A 21 -3.02 -3.92 7.88
CA THR A 21 -3.75 -4.79 6.95
C THR A 21 -3.84 -6.21 7.52
N SER A 22 -4.98 -6.86 7.30
CA SER A 22 -5.20 -8.27 7.65
C SER A 22 -5.32 -9.15 6.42
N ILE A 23 -4.84 -10.39 6.52
CA ILE A 23 -5.08 -11.43 5.51
C ILE A 23 -6.42 -12.09 5.83
N VAL A 24 -7.37 -12.00 4.90
CA VAL A 24 -8.69 -12.61 5.03
C VAL A 24 -8.66 -14.04 4.49
N ASP A 25 -8.09 -14.22 3.31
CA ASP A 25 -7.97 -15.51 2.63
C ASP A 25 -6.75 -15.49 1.71
N LYS A 26 -6.20 -16.65 1.39
CA LYS A 26 -5.13 -16.79 0.42
C LYS A 26 -5.23 -18.13 -0.29
N HIS A 27 -4.88 -18.13 -1.55
CA HIS A 27 -4.87 -19.31 -2.38
C HIS A 27 -3.60 -19.36 -3.20
N VAL A 28 -3.01 -20.55 -3.30
CA VAL A 28 -1.91 -20.85 -4.20
C VAL A 28 -2.20 -22.21 -4.79
N GLU A 29 -2.34 -22.24 -6.10
CA GLU A 29 -2.48 -23.46 -6.89
C GLU A 29 -1.16 -23.74 -7.59
N THR A 30 -0.63 -24.94 -7.40
CA THR A 30 0.63 -25.37 -7.99
C THR A 30 0.41 -26.56 -8.92
N GLN A 31 1.25 -26.68 -9.94
CA GLN A 31 1.18 -27.79 -10.89
C GLN A 31 1.45 -29.15 -10.24
N THR A 32 2.32 -29.16 -9.23
CA THR A 32 2.69 -30.33 -8.44
C THR A 32 2.66 -29.99 -6.95
N ALA A 33 2.65 -30.99 -6.07
CA ALA A 33 2.56 -30.80 -4.63
C ALA A 33 3.92 -30.48 -3.96
N ASP A 34 5.00 -30.35 -4.73
CA ASP A 34 6.33 -30.02 -4.20
C ASP A 34 6.53 -28.51 -4.01
N THR A 35 7.48 -28.14 -3.16
CA THR A 35 7.74 -26.74 -2.77
C THR A 35 8.41 -25.90 -3.86
N THR A 36 8.76 -26.51 -5.00
CA THR A 36 9.41 -25.87 -6.16
C THR A 36 8.49 -25.83 -7.38
N ALA A 37 7.25 -26.27 -7.21
CA ALA A 37 6.28 -26.41 -8.26
C ALA A 37 5.94 -25.07 -8.91
N HIS A 38 5.73 -25.10 -10.23
CA HIS A 38 5.23 -23.96 -10.97
C HIS A 38 3.87 -23.52 -10.41
N ILE A 39 3.72 -22.25 -10.05
CA ILE A 39 2.46 -21.66 -9.60
C ILE A 39 1.55 -21.48 -10.81
N LEU A 40 0.38 -22.11 -10.80
CA LEU A 40 -0.65 -21.99 -11.84
C LEU A 40 -1.52 -20.75 -11.60
N SER A 41 -1.93 -20.55 -10.34
CA SER A 41 -2.71 -19.40 -9.92
C SER A 41 -2.38 -19.06 -8.46
N ALA A 42 -2.48 -17.78 -8.11
CA ALA A 42 -2.40 -17.35 -6.73
C ALA A 42 -3.27 -16.12 -6.54
N TYR A 43 -3.80 -15.96 -5.33
CA TYR A 43 -4.36 -14.70 -4.88
C TYR A 43 -4.21 -14.54 -3.38
N ILE A 44 -4.25 -13.29 -2.94
CA ILE A 44 -4.40 -12.93 -1.53
C ILE A 44 -5.57 -11.96 -1.39
N ARG A 45 -6.52 -12.30 -0.50
CA ARG A 45 -7.61 -11.42 -0.10
C ARG A 45 -7.18 -10.69 1.17
N LEU A 46 -7.16 -9.37 1.10
CA LEU A 46 -6.72 -8.49 2.16
C LEU A 46 -7.86 -7.61 2.65
N SER A 47 -7.78 -7.18 3.91
CA SER A 47 -8.61 -6.11 4.45
C SER A 47 -7.76 -5.02 5.11
N GLY A 48 -8.08 -3.75 4.83
CA GLY A 48 -7.31 -2.62 5.35
C GLY A 48 -7.85 -1.26 4.91
N TRP A 49 -7.14 -0.19 5.25
CA TRP A 49 -7.45 1.16 4.78
C TRP A 49 -6.97 1.34 3.34
N LEU A 50 -7.90 1.68 2.46
CA LEU A 50 -7.67 1.85 1.03
C LEU A 50 -7.91 3.31 0.65
N ALA A 51 -6.97 3.87 -0.10
CA ALA A 51 -7.05 5.22 -0.64
C ALA A 51 -6.96 5.20 -2.17
N THR A 52 -7.55 6.20 -2.81
CA THR A 52 -7.24 6.60 -4.19
C THR A 52 -6.13 7.64 -4.17
N ILE A 53 -5.09 7.44 -4.97
CA ILE A 53 -4.06 8.44 -5.21
C ILE A 53 -3.88 8.64 -6.72
N GLN A 54 -3.51 9.86 -7.13
CA GLN A 54 -2.93 10.04 -8.47
C GLN A 54 -1.44 10.26 -8.37
N ILE A 55 -0.68 9.72 -9.32
CA ILE A 55 0.78 9.85 -9.37
C ILE A 55 1.20 10.56 -10.64
N GLN A 56 2.06 11.57 -10.51
CA GLN A 56 2.56 12.33 -11.65
C GLN A 56 4.07 12.45 -11.53
N ARG A 57 4.80 12.01 -12.55
CA ARG A 57 6.24 12.20 -12.60
C ARG A 57 6.54 13.68 -12.81
N ASP A 58 7.40 14.26 -11.99
CA ASP A 58 7.95 15.58 -12.30
C ASP A 58 8.87 15.43 -13.52
N GLY A 59 8.66 16.24 -14.56
CA GLY A 59 9.49 16.18 -15.77
C GLY A 59 10.91 16.69 -15.57
N LEU A 60 11.17 17.41 -14.48
CA LEU A 60 12.46 18.04 -14.17
C LEU A 60 13.27 17.30 -13.10
N GLN A 61 12.62 16.45 -12.29
CA GLN A 61 13.24 15.67 -11.23
C GLN A 61 12.89 14.19 -11.42
N MET A 62 13.68 13.27 -10.85
CA MET A 62 13.31 11.85 -10.84
C MET A 62 12.20 11.53 -9.82
N ASP A 63 11.59 12.58 -9.25
CA ASP A 63 10.63 12.50 -8.17
C ASP A 63 9.19 12.42 -8.68
N TRP A 64 8.33 11.84 -7.84
CA TRP A 64 6.90 11.69 -8.10
C TRP A 64 6.14 12.72 -7.29
N ASN A 65 5.10 13.30 -7.86
CA ASN A 65 4.09 14.06 -7.13
C ASN A 65 2.91 13.13 -6.86
N ILE A 66 2.26 13.30 -5.70
CA ILE A 66 1.07 12.54 -5.35
C ILE A 66 -0.14 13.47 -5.15
N PHE A 67 -1.28 13.09 -5.71
CA PHE A 67 -2.57 13.67 -5.37
C PHE A 67 -3.26 12.74 -4.38
N ALA A 68 -3.50 13.24 -3.18
CA ALA A 68 -4.21 12.51 -2.13
C ALA A 68 -5.08 13.48 -1.34
N ASN A 69 -6.18 12.97 -0.78
CA ASN A 69 -7.10 13.74 0.06
C ASN A 69 -7.64 15.04 -0.58
N GLY A 70 -7.73 15.10 -1.92
CA GLY A 70 -8.23 16.25 -2.66
C GLY A 70 -7.19 17.34 -2.98
N SER A 71 -5.90 17.11 -2.73
CA SER A 71 -4.83 18.06 -3.03
C SER A 71 -3.59 17.39 -3.61
N TRP A 72 -2.87 18.11 -4.48
CA TRP A 72 -1.54 17.73 -4.93
C TRP A 72 -0.52 18.08 -3.84
N ASN A 73 0.25 17.09 -3.41
CA ASN A 73 1.41 17.29 -2.55
C ASN A 73 2.69 17.18 -3.41
N LYS A 74 3.56 18.19 -3.25
CA LYS A 74 4.84 18.33 -3.96
C LYS A 74 6.05 18.27 -3.02
N ASP A 75 5.83 17.92 -1.75
CA ASP A 75 6.87 17.84 -0.75
C ASP A 75 7.62 16.51 -0.87
N ASP A 76 8.86 16.47 -0.38
CA ASP A 76 9.73 15.27 -0.42
C ASP A 76 9.34 14.18 0.61
N GLY A 77 8.10 14.23 1.12
CA GLY A 77 7.59 13.36 2.19
C GLY A 77 7.21 11.95 1.74
N HIS A 78 7.39 11.61 0.47
CA HIS A 78 7.02 10.32 -0.07
C HIS A 78 8.05 9.76 -1.04
N TYR A 79 8.07 8.44 -1.12
CA TYR A 79 8.90 7.68 -2.02
C TYR A 79 8.07 6.58 -2.66
N LEU A 80 8.14 6.49 -3.98
CA LEU A 80 7.35 5.57 -4.78
C LEU A 80 8.27 4.65 -5.57
N ALA A 81 8.05 3.34 -5.44
CA ALA A 81 8.76 2.31 -6.18
C ALA A 81 7.77 1.48 -6.99
N LEU A 82 7.82 1.60 -8.32
CA LEU A 82 6.97 0.83 -9.23
C LEU A 82 7.65 -0.48 -9.61
N ASP A 83 6.85 -1.53 -9.72
CA ASP A 83 7.31 -2.84 -10.18
C ASP A 83 7.54 -2.83 -11.72
N SER A 84 6.83 -1.95 -12.44
CA SER A 84 6.98 -1.73 -13.89
C SER A 84 6.36 -0.39 -14.31
N ASP A 85 6.37 -0.06 -15.61
CA ASP A 85 5.66 1.11 -16.13
C ASP A 85 4.16 0.99 -15.87
N VAL A 86 3.58 2.03 -15.27
CA VAL A 86 2.14 2.09 -14.97
C VAL A 86 1.37 2.66 -16.15
N PRO A 87 0.25 2.03 -16.56
CA PRO A 87 -0.53 2.48 -17.71
C PRO A 87 -1.48 3.65 -17.37
N THR A 88 -1.61 4.02 -16.10
CA THR A 88 -2.50 5.06 -15.59
C THR A 88 -1.86 5.79 -14.42
N ASP A 89 -2.21 7.06 -14.24
CA ASP A 89 -1.86 7.86 -13.07
C ASP A 89 -2.78 7.57 -11.87
N GLN A 90 -3.95 6.95 -12.09
CA GLN A 90 -4.92 6.60 -11.06
C GLN A 90 -4.59 5.27 -10.39
N VAL A 91 -4.28 5.30 -9.10
CA VAL A 91 -3.77 4.15 -8.35
C VAL A 91 -4.54 3.97 -7.05
N HIS A 92 -4.80 2.71 -6.68
CA HIS A 92 -5.33 2.37 -5.35
C HIS A 92 -4.16 2.09 -4.41
N ALA A 93 -4.17 2.66 -3.21
CA ALA A 93 -3.11 2.54 -2.23
C ALA A 93 -3.66 1.88 -0.95
N LEU A 94 -3.26 0.64 -0.68
CA LEU A 94 -3.66 -0.10 0.52
C LEU A 94 -2.59 0.07 1.60
N ALA A 95 -2.93 0.68 2.74
CA ALA A 95 -2.01 0.84 3.86
C ALA A 95 -1.68 -0.52 4.49
N VAL A 96 -0.40 -0.91 4.51
CA VAL A 96 0.03 -2.21 5.06
C VAL A 96 0.65 -2.04 6.43
N ILE A 97 1.57 -1.09 6.59
CA ILE A 97 2.23 -0.81 7.88
C ILE A 97 2.26 0.68 8.16
N VAL A 98 2.21 1.05 9.44
CA VAL A 98 2.41 2.41 9.92
C VAL A 98 3.62 2.48 10.84
N ASP A 99 4.30 3.62 10.83
CA ASP A 99 5.52 3.86 11.59
C ASP A 99 5.22 4.46 12.98
N LYS A 100 5.36 3.70 14.05
CA LYS A 100 5.07 4.21 15.40
C LYS A 100 6.22 5.00 16.02
N ALA A 101 7.40 5.10 15.39
CA ALA A 101 8.51 5.79 16.04
C ALA A 101 8.20 7.29 16.17
N GLU A 102 8.25 7.79 17.40
CA GLU A 102 7.96 9.19 17.72
C GLU A 102 9.08 10.15 17.29
N SER A 103 10.29 9.62 17.05
CA SER A 103 11.48 10.39 16.69
C SER A 103 11.54 10.85 15.23
N GLN A 104 10.51 10.56 14.43
CA GLN A 104 10.46 10.92 13.01
C GLN A 104 9.02 11.26 12.58
N PRO A 105 8.85 11.92 11.42
CA PRO A 105 7.52 12.21 10.89
C PRO A 105 6.65 10.94 10.82
N PRO A 106 5.37 11.01 11.20
CA PRO A 106 4.47 9.88 11.11
C PRO A 106 4.30 9.47 9.65
N ALA A 107 4.43 8.18 9.36
CA ALA A 107 4.45 7.67 8.00
C ALA A 107 3.78 6.30 7.90
N ALA A 108 3.41 5.94 6.68
CA ALA A 108 2.82 4.65 6.34
C ALA A 108 3.41 4.11 5.03
N VAL A 109 3.41 2.78 4.91
CA VAL A 109 3.75 2.08 3.68
C VAL A 109 2.49 1.47 3.08
N PHE A 110 2.33 1.68 1.79
CA PHE A 110 1.19 1.24 1.01
C PHE A 110 1.63 0.26 -0.07
N LEU A 111 0.77 -0.70 -0.35
CA LEU A 111 0.78 -1.41 -1.63
C LEU A 111 0.08 -0.54 -2.66
N LEU A 112 0.73 -0.34 -3.80
CA LEU A 112 0.13 0.30 -4.95
C LEU A 112 -0.53 -0.76 -5.82
N LEU A 113 -1.78 -0.51 -6.18
CA LEU A 113 -2.68 -1.48 -6.78
C LEU A 113 -3.36 -0.87 -8.01
N GLN A 114 -3.48 -1.70 -9.05
CA GLN A 114 -4.24 -1.37 -10.25
C GLN A 114 -5.39 -2.34 -10.43
N PRO A 115 -6.62 -1.88 -10.71
CA PRO A 115 -7.73 -2.78 -11.00
C PRO A 115 -7.45 -3.71 -12.18
N THR A 116 -7.80 -4.99 -12.07
CA THR A 116 -7.63 -5.96 -13.17
C THR A 116 -8.58 -5.71 -14.34
N GLY A 117 -9.68 -4.98 -14.09
CA GLY A 117 -10.76 -4.77 -15.05
C GLY A 117 -11.72 -5.97 -15.20
N VAL A 118 -11.42 -7.11 -14.56
CA VAL A 118 -12.22 -8.34 -14.63
C VAL A 118 -13.42 -8.27 -13.68
N ALA A 119 -13.18 -7.92 -12.42
CA ALA A 119 -14.23 -7.72 -11.42
C ALA A 119 -13.85 -6.61 -10.44
N LYS A 120 -14.86 -5.94 -9.87
CA LYS A 120 -14.65 -4.87 -8.90
C LYS A 120 -13.94 -5.41 -7.66
N GLY A 121 -12.90 -4.71 -7.22
CA GLY A 121 -12.14 -5.08 -6.02
C GLY A 121 -11.04 -6.11 -6.27
N GLN A 122 -10.79 -6.49 -7.53
CA GLN A 122 -9.64 -7.29 -7.94
C GLN A 122 -8.54 -6.41 -8.48
N PHE A 123 -7.30 -6.67 -8.04
CA PHE A 123 -6.15 -5.84 -8.34
C PHE A 123 -4.92 -6.66 -8.73
N TYR A 124 -4.01 -6.01 -9.46
CA TYR A 124 -2.60 -6.36 -9.53
C TYR A 124 -1.80 -5.41 -8.65
N ARG A 125 -0.73 -5.90 -8.03
CA ARG A 125 0.28 -5.03 -7.41
C ARG A 125 1.12 -4.37 -8.51
N ILE A 126 1.31 -3.07 -8.38
CA ILE A 126 2.13 -2.28 -9.32
C ILE A 126 3.31 -1.57 -8.63
N GLY A 127 3.43 -1.69 -7.32
CA GLY A 127 4.54 -1.08 -6.59
C GLY A 127 4.27 -0.91 -5.10
N THR A 128 5.05 -0.03 -4.48
CA THR A 128 4.90 0.41 -3.10
C THR A 128 5.07 1.93 -2.99
N LEU A 129 4.44 2.50 -1.97
CA LEU A 129 4.57 3.90 -1.60
C LEU A 129 4.92 3.97 -0.12
N TYR A 130 6.01 4.65 0.21
CA TYR A 130 6.24 5.20 1.54
C TYR A 130 5.76 6.65 1.52
N ALA A 131 4.95 7.05 2.49
CA ALA A 131 4.43 8.42 2.56
C ALA A 131 4.32 8.86 4.02
N THR A 132 4.77 10.08 4.32
CA THR A 132 4.41 10.75 5.57
C THR A 132 2.92 11.03 5.59
N LEU A 133 2.30 11.08 6.76
CA LEU A 133 0.88 11.43 6.88
C LEU A 133 0.63 12.84 6.31
N GLU A 134 1.57 13.76 6.50
CA GLU A 134 1.51 15.12 5.95
C GLU A 134 1.50 15.13 4.41
N SER A 135 2.29 14.26 3.75
CA SER A 135 2.25 14.11 2.29
C SER A 135 0.88 13.64 1.77
N LEU A 136 0.09 12.99 2.63
CA LEU A 136 -1.29 12.57 2.36
C LEU A 136 -2.34 13.61 2.81
N GLY A 137 -1.92 14.78 3.27
CA GLY A 137 -2.80 15.82 3.81
C GLY A 137 -3.44 15.44 5.15
N ILE A 138 -2.75 14.64 5.97
CA ILE A 138 -3.15 14.28 7.33
C ILE A 138 -2.21 14.96 8.32
N GLU A 139 -2.79 15.75 9.23
CA GLU A 139 -2.02 16.46 10.26
C GLU A 139 -1.70 15.57 11.47
N GLY A 140 -0.49 15.71 12.01
CA GLY A 140 -0.06 15.01 13.20
C GLY A 140 0.01 13.49 13.05
N ARG A 141 -0.01 12.75 14.16
CA ARG A 141 0.10 11.29 14.23
C ARG A 141 -1.27 10.63 14.40
N ASP A 142 -2.23 10.94 13.52
CA ASP A 142 -3.54 10.28 13.50
C ASP A 142 -3.61 9.21 12.39
N TYR A 143 -3.16 8.00 12.69
CA TYR A 143 -3.25 6.88 11.74
C TYR A 143 -4.69 6.48 11.40
N ASN A 144 -5.67 6.78 12.25
CA ASN A 144 -7.07 6.48 11.94
C ASN A 144 -7.61 7.40 10.84
N ALA A 145 -6.97 8.53 10.58
CA ALA A 145 -7.33 9.42 9.47
C ALA A 145 -7.08 8.77 8.11
N LEU A 146 -6.23 7.74 8.00
CA LEU A 146 -6.04 6.96 6.78
C LEU A 146 -7.35 6.33 6.29
N GLY A 147 -8.20 5.86 7.20
CA GLY A 147 -9.54 5.33 6.87
C GLY A 147 -10.56 6.41 6.47
N LYS A 148 -10.22 7.69 6.62
CA LYS A 148 -11.07 8.86 6.36
C LYS A 148 -10.58 9.71 5.18
N LEU A 149 -9.50 9.30 4.51
CA LEU A 149 -9.00 9.98 3.33
C LEU A 149 -10.13 10.18 2.31
N LYS A 150 -10.23 11.40 1.77
CA LYS A 150 -11.16 11.68 0.69
C LYS A 150 -10.74 10.88 -0.54
N ASN A 151 -11.62 9.97 -0.93
CA ASN A 151 -11.42 9.10 -2.08
C ASN A 151 -12.11 9.64 -3.33
N GLU A 152 -11.52 9.37 -4.48
CA GLU A 152 -12.04 9.71 -5.78
C GLU A 152 -13.13 8.71 -6.23
N PRO A 153 -14.04 9.09 -7.14
CA PRO A 153 -15.17 8.25 -7.57
C PRO A 153 -14.78 6.90 -8.20
N TRP A 154 -13.53 6.76 -8.64
CA TRP A 154 -12.99 5.54 -9.26
C TRP A 154 -12.46 4.51 -8.24
N LEU A 155 -12.65 4.74 -6.93
CA LEU A 155 -12.32 3.75 -5.90
C LEU A 155 -13.03 2.41 -6.16
N GLN A 156 -12.26 1.32 -6.15
CA GLN A 156 -12.77 -0.04 -6.29
C GLN A 156 -12.44 -0.85 -5.03
N PHE A 157 -13.32 -1.78 -4.68
CA PHE A 157 -13.20 -2.68 -3.54
C PHE A 157 -14.25 -3.78 -3.66
N GLU A 158 -14.01 -4.92 -3.01
CA GLU A 158 -14.95 -6.03 -2.95
C GLU A 158 -16.09 -5.70 -1.97
N SER A 159 -15.73 -5.29 -0.76
CA SER A 159 -16.66 -4.86 0.29
C SER A 159 -16.05 -3.78 1.20
N LYS A 160 -16.89 -3.08 1.95
CA LYS A 160 -16.50 -2.07 2.94
C LYS A 160 -17.32 -2.29 4.21
N ASN A 161 -16.68 -2.29 5.38
CA ASN A 161 -17.39 -2.37 6.66
C ASN A 161 -17.74 -0.98 7.22
N GLU A 162 -18.50 -0.96 8.32
CA GLU A 162 -18.94 0.29 8.99
C GLU A 162 -17.78 1.15 9.51
N LEU A 163 -16.62 0.55 9.75
CA LEU A 163 -15.40 1.21 10.21
C LEU A 163 -14.55 1.80 9.08
N GLY A 164 -15.00 1.69 7.83
CA GLY A 164 -14.26 2.18 6.68
C GLY A 164 -13.08 1.30 6.26
N VAL A 165 -13.05 0.04 6.69
CA VAL A 165 -12.08 -0.96 6.25
C VAL A 165 -12.61 -1.62 4.98
N TYR A 166 -11.76 -1.69 3.96
CA TYR A 166 -12.08 -2.26 2.65
C TYR A 166 -11.52 -3.67 2.54
N THR A 167 -12.24 -4.54 1.83
CA THR A 167 -11.75 -5.85 1.41
C THR A 167 -11.44 -5.82 -0.08
N LEU A 168 -10.33 -6.44 -0.48
CA LEU A 168 -9.89 -6.54 -1.87
C LEU A 168 -9.12 -7.83 -2.12
N VAL A 169 -9.00 -8.21 -3.39
CA VAL A 169 -8.22 -9.37 -3.84
C VAL A 169 -7.06 -8.89 -4.71
N ILE A 170 -5.86 -9.37 -4.43
CA ILE A 170 -4.66 -9.15 -5.24
C ILE A 170 -4.27 -10.47 -5.88
N TYR A 171 -4.06 -10.46 -7.20
CA TYR A 171 -3.50 -11.56 -7.98
C TYR A 171 -1.99 -11.37 -8.18
#